data_AF-A0A7X1WLJ7-F1
#
_entry.id   AF-A0A7X1WLJ7-F1
#
_cell.length_a   1.000
_cell.length_b   1.000
_cell.length_c   1.000
_cell.angle_alpha   90.00
_cell.angle_beta   90.00
_cell.angle_gamma   90.00
#
_symmetry.space_group_name_H-M   'P 1'
#
loop_
_entity.id
_entity.type
_entity.pdbx_description
1 polymer ?
#
loop_
_entity_poly.entity_id
_entity_poly.type
_entity_poly.pdbx_seq_one_letter_code
_entity_poly.pdbx_strand_id
1 'polypeptide(L)'
;MQLAILLVLIVIALILAPGLLWLVAIAVAAYGAFFVAAIIVAVVAVPLIFIFLWLISRSKTASERLADKNIEFNKRYLEEASQTKEREKQLEVALCADELEPQFEAAADSGISKSTPSPDEIMCSRCSTAFAKAHLVCPHCGKSPLPSQR
;
A
#
# COMPACT_ATOMS: atom_id res chain seq x y z
N MET A 1 -54.79 45.28 -64.54
CA MET A 1 -54.80 44.80 -63.14
C MET A 1 -53.62 43.91 -62.81
N GLN A 2 -53.40 42.78 -63.51
CA GLN A 2 -52.24 41.90 -63.27
C GLN A 2 -50.87 42.58 -63.43
N LEU A 3 -50.69 43.40 -64.47
CA LEU A 3 -49.42 44.12 -64.69
C LEU A 3 -49.05 45.04 -63.51
N ALA A 4 -50.03 45.72 -62.93
CA ALA A 4 -49.80 46.61 -61.79
C ALA A 4 -49.36 45.82 -60.54
N ILE A 5 -50.01 44.68 -60.28
CA ILE A 5 -49.62 43.79 -59.17
C ILE A 5 -48.20 43.26 -59.37
N LEU A 6 -47.86 42.84 -60.59
CA LEU A 6 -46.54 42.32 -60.92
C LEU A 6 -45.45 43.40 -60.74
N LEU A 7 -45.72 44.64 -61.16
CA LEU A 7 -44.81 45.77 -60.97
C LEU A 7 -44.57 46.07 -59.49
N VAL A 8 -45.62 46.06 -58.67
CA VAL A 8 -45.51 46.25 -57.21
C VAL A 8 -44.67 45.15 -56.57
N LEU A 9 -44.87 43.89 -56.95
CA LEU A 9 -44.08 42.77 -56.44
C LEU A 9 -42.60 42.89 -56.80
N ILE A 10 -42.27 43.33 -58.02
CA ILE A 10 -40.88 43.57 -58.43
C ILE A 10 -40.25 44.68 -57.59
N VAL A 11 -40.97 45.79 -57.35
CA VAL A 11 -40.47 46.90 -56.52
C VAL A 11 -40.21 46.43 -55.09
N ILE A 12 -41.13 45.67 -54.49
CA ILE A 12 -40.95 45.10 -53.15
C ILE A 12 -39.74 44.17 -53.12
N ALA A 13 -39.59 43.30 -54.12
CA ALA A 13 -38.44 42.39 -54.20
C ALA A 13 -37.12 43.14 -54.33
N LEU A 14 -37.07 44.22 -55.13
CA LEU A 14 -35.87 45.05 -55.29
C LEU A 14 -35.49 45.79 -54.00
N ILE A 15 -36.46 46.12 -53.15
CA ILE A 15 -36.21 46.75 -51.85
C ILE A 15 -35.81 45.72 -50.78
N LEU A 16 -36.46 44.55 -50.75
CA LEU A 16 -36.17 43.51 -49.76
C LEU A 16 -34.89 42.71 -50.06
N ALA A 17 -34.58 42.45 -51.34
CA ALA A 17 -33.46 41.60 -51.71
C ALA A 17 -32.10 42.10 -51.19
N PRO A 18 -31.77 43.41 -51.28
CA PRO A 18 -30.53 43.93 -50.69
C PRO A 18 -30.45 43.71 -49.17
N GLY A 19 -31.56 43.90 -48.45
CA GLY A 19 -31.60 43.66 -47.01
C GLY A 19 -31.37 42.19 -46.66
N LEU A 20 -31.97 41.27 -47.42
CA LEU A 20 -31.78 39.84 -47.23
C LEU A 20 -30.33 39.40 -47.48
N LEU A 21 -29.68 39.95 -48.51
CA LEU A 21 -28.29 39.65 -48.83
C LEU A 21 -27.34 40.07 -47.70
N TRP A 22 -27.56 41.22 -47.08
CA TRP A 22 -26.79 41.66 -45.91
C TRP A 22 -26.94 40.73 -44.72
N LEU A 23 -28.16 40.26 -44.43
CA LEU A 23 -28.40 39.31 -43.34
C LEU A 23 -27.69 37.97 -43.58
N VAL A 24 -27.75 37.46 -44.81
CA VAL A 24 -27.02 36.24 -45.19
C VAL A 24 -25.51 36.44 -45.06
N ALA A 25 -24.98 37.57 -45.50
CA ALA A 25 -23.55 37.88 -45.38
C ALA A 25 -23.09 37.90 -43.91
N ILE A 26 -23.88 38.53 -43.01
CA ILE A 26 -23.57 38.56 -41.57
C ILE A 26 -23.61 37.14 -40.98
N ALA A 27 -24.61 36.33 -41.34
CA ALA A 27 -24.71 34.96 -40.85
C ALA A 27 -23.53 34.10 -41.30
N VAL A 28 -23.12 34.22 -42.57
CA VAL A 28 -21.94 33.51 -43.12
C VAL A 28 -20.66 33.99 -42.43
N ALA A 29 -20.50 35.31 -42.22
CA ALA A 29 -19.34 35.86 -41.55
C ALA A 29 -19.24 35.39 -40.09
N ALA A 30 -20.34 35.37 -39.35
CA ALA A 30 -20.39 34.90 -37.97
C ALA A 30 -20.06 33.40 -37.87
N TYR A 31 -20.63 32.58 -38.76
CA TYR A 31 -20.33 31.15 -38.82
C TYR A 31 -18.86 30.91 -39.21
N GLY A 32 -18.35 31.65 -40.21
CA GLY A 32 -16.95 31.57 -40.63
C GLY A 32 -15.99 31.95 -39.50
N ALA A 33 -16.28 33.01 -38.75
CA ALA A 33 -15.48 33.41 -37.59
C ALA A 33 -15.45 32.32 -36.50
N PHE A 34 -16.60 31.69 -36.22
CA PHE A 34 -16.68 30.58 -35.28
C PHE A 34 -15.85 29.38 -35.74
N PHE A 35 -15.94 29.04 -37.03
CA PHE A 35 -15.18 27.94 -37.61
C PHE A 35 -13.66 28.19 -37.55
N VAL A 36 -13.22 29.40 -37.88
CA VAL A 36 -11.80 29.80 -37.76
C VAL A 36 -11.34 29.74 -36.30
N ALA A 37 -12.15 30.24 -35.35
CA ALA A 37 -11.84 30.15 -33.93
C ALA A 37 -11.72 28.69 -33.47
N ALA A 38 -12.64 27.82 -33.89
CA ALA A 38 -12.59 26.40 -33.57
C ALA A 38 -11.33 25.72 -34.11
N ILE A 39 -10.90 26.06 -35.34
CA ILE A 39 -9.63 25.57 -35.90
C ILE A 39 -8.45 26.05 -35.06
N ILE A 40 -8.40 27.32 -34.68
CA ILE A 40 -7.30 27.84 -33.85
C ILE A 40 -7.24 27.12 -32.52
N VAL A 41 -8.38 26.89 -31.87
CA VAL A 41 -8.45 26.11 -30.63
C VAL A 41 -7.98 24.67 -30.86
N ALA A 42 -8.41 24.02 -31.94
CA ALA A 42 -7.98 22.67 -32.28
C ALA A 42 -6.47 22.58 -32.55
N VAL A 43 -5.90 23.57 -33.23
CA VAL A 43 -4.48 23.58 -33.62
C VAL A 43 -3.56 24.04 -32.48
N VAL A 44 -4.04 24.88 -31.57
CA VAL A 44 -3.21 25.45 -30.49
C VAL A 44 -3.53 24.82 -29.14
N ALA A 45 -4.79 24.84 -28.72
CA ALA A 45 -5.16 24.40 -27.38
C ALA A 45 -5.03 22.88 -27.23
N VAL A 46 -5.46 22.09 -28.22
CA VAL A 46 -5.38 20.62 -28.13
C VAL A 46 -3.94 20.12 -27.98
N PRO A 47 -2.96 20.54 -28.80
CA PRO A 47 -1.58 20.09 -28.60
C PRO A 47 -0.98 20.64 -27.31
N LEU A 48 -1.32 21.87 -26.89
CA LEU A 48 -0.86 22.38 -25.59
C LEU A 48 -1.41 21.54 -24.42
N ILE A 49 -2.70 21.19 -24.45
CA ILE A 49 -3.31 20.29 -23.46
C ILE A 49 -2.63 18.92 -23.52
N PHE A 50 -2.40 18.38 -24.71
CA PHE A 50 -1.72 17.10 -24.87
C PHE A 50 -0.29 17.13 -24.30
N ILE A 51 0.50 18.16 -24.61
CA ILE A 51 1.85 18.35 -24.07
C ILE A 51 1.80 18.50 -22.56
N PHE A 52 0.85 19.26 -22.03
CA PHE A 52 0.69 19.47 -20.59
C PHE A 52 0.32 18.18 -19.87
N LEU A 53 -0.66 17.43 -20.38
CA LEU A 53 -1.02 16.11 -19.87
C LEU A 53 0.14 15.13 -19.99
N TRP A 54 0.88 15.17 -21.09
CA TRP A 54 2.07 14.35 -21.27
C TRP A 54 3.18 14.71 -20.26
N LEU A 55 3.42 15.99 -20.00
CA LEU A 55 4.36 16.44 -18.98
C LEU A 55 3.95 15.97 -17.58
N ILE A 56 2.66 16.09 -17.23
CA ILE A 56 2.12 15.62 -15.96
C ILE A 56 2.21 14.10 -15.86
N SER A 57 1.97 13.37 -16.95
CA SER A 57 2.12 11.91 -16.96
C SER A 57 3.58 11.49 -16.75
N ARG A 58 4.55 12.32 -17.14
CA ARG A 58 5.99 12.06 -16.98
C ARG A 58 6.54 12.51 -15.64
N SER A 59 5.92 13.47 -14.98
CA SER A 59 6.30 13.81 -13.62
C SER A 59 5.86 12.67 -12.72
N LYS A 60 6.84 11.85 -12.28
CA LYS A 60 6.64 10.84 -11.24
C LYS A 60 5.75 11.43 -10.17
N THR A 61 4.55 10.89 -10.06
CA THR A 61 3.51 11.44 -9.20
C THR A 61 4.03 11.47 -7.77
N ALA A 62 3.61 12.44 -6.97
CA ALA A 62 4.03 12.53 -5.57
C ALA A 62 3.80 11.21 -4.81
N SER A 63 2.78 10.42 -5.24
CA SER A 63 2.52 9.06 -4.79
C SER A 63 3.63 8.06 -5.09
N GLU A 64 4.24 8.07 -6.28
CA GLU A 64 5.36 7.17 -6.59
C GLU A 64 6.59 7.51 -5.75
N ARG A 65 6.86 8.82 -5.54
CA ARG A 65 7.94 9.25 -4.65
C ARG A 65 7.69 8.86 -3.19
N LEU A 66 6.44 8.81 -2.76
CA LEU A 66 6.07 8.34 -1.43
C LEU A 66 6.12 6.81 -1.33
N ALA A 67 5.78 6.08 -2.40
CA ALA A 67 5.91 4.64 -2.47
C ALA A 67 7.39 4.20 -2.38
N ASP A 68 8.28 4.87 -3.11
CA ASP A 68 9.74 4.62 -3.02
C ASP A 68 10.25 4.85 -1.59
N LYS A 69 9.82 5.94 -0.94
CA LYS A 69 10.18 6.20 0.47
C LYS A 69 9.62 5.16 1.43
N ASN A 70 8.39 4.70 1.21
CA ASN A 70 7.76 3.68 2.06
C ASN A 70 8.53 2.35 1.97
N ILE A 71 8.94 1.94 0.77
CA ILE A 71 9.77 0.75 0.56
C ILE A 71 11.11 0.90 1.30
N GLU A 72 11.75 2.07 1.21
CA GLU A 72 13.01 2.32 1.92
C GLU A 72 12.84 2.26 3.45
N PHE A 73 11.77 2.85 3.99
CA PHE A 73 11.44 2.75 5.41
C PHE A 73 11.20 1.31 5.83
N ASN A 74 10.41 0.55 5.07
CA ASN A 74 10.08 -0.83 5.41
C ASN A 74 11.35 -1.72 5.41
N LYS A 75 12.29 -1.45 4.51
CA LYS A 75 13.59 -2.13 4.50
C LYS A 75 14.41 -1.83 5.76
N ARG A 76 14.49 -0.57 6.19
CA ARG A 76 15.20 -0.19 7.43
C ARG A 76 14.59 -0.84 8.66
N TYR A 77 13.26 -0.87 8.76
CA TYR A 77 12.56 -1.56 9.86
C TYR A 77 12.89 -3.04 9.93
N LEU A 78 13.01 -3.72 8.77
CA LEU A 78 13.33 -5.14 8.72
C LEU A 78 14.78 -5.41 9.14
N GLU A 79 15.71 -4.55 8.73
CA GLU A 79 17.12 -4.60 9.13
C GLU A 79 17.28 -4.38 10.65
N GLU A 80 16.61 -3.38 11.21
CA GLU A 80 16.62 -3.13 12.67
C GLU A 80 16.05 -4.32 13.44
N ALA A 81 14.89 -4.86 13.03
CA ALA A 81 14.30 -6.03 13.68
C ALA A 81 15.21 -7.27 13.63
N SER A 82 15.99 -7.44 12.56
CA SER A 82 16.96 -8.54 12.46
C SER A 82 18.14 -8.35 13.42
N GLN A 83 18.67 -7.12 13.54
CA GLN A 83 19.76 -6.81 14.46
C GLN A 83 19.34 -6.95 15.93
N THR A 84 18.11 -6.55 16.28
CA THR A 84 17.61 -6.71 17.65
C THR A 84 17.52 -8.19 18.03
N LYS A 85 17.02 -9.04 17.12
CA LYS A 85 16.98 -10.50 17.33
C LYS A 85 18.37 -11.11 17.46
N GLU A 86 19.35 -10.63 16.69
CA GLU A 86 20.73 -11.10 16.81
C GLU A 86 21.36 -10.66 18.14
N ARG A 87 21.11 -9.43 18.59
CA ARG A 87 21.56 -8.95 19.91
C ARG A 87 20.91 -9.73 21.05
N GLU A 88 19.62 -10.03 20.96
CA GLU A 88 18.92 -10.87 21.94
C GLU A 88 19.55 -12.26 22.02
N LYS A 89 19.81 -12.91 20.88
CA LYS A 89 20.51 -14.21 20.85
C LYS A 89 21.91 -14.13 21.44
N GLN A 90 22.67 -13.06 21.15
CA GLN A 90 24.00 -12.87 21.72
C GLN A 90 23.94 -12.64 23.24
N LEU A 91 22.93 -11.92 23.72
CA LEU A 91 22.71 -11.69 25.15
C LEU A 91 22.33 -12.99 25.86
N GLU A 92 21.46 -13.82 25.28
CA GLU A 92 21.10 -15.14 25.82
C GLU A 92 22.32 -16.07 25.91
N VAL A 93 23.15 -16.10 24.86
CA VAL A 93 24.39 -16.89 24.86
C VAL A 93 25.38 -16.37 25.90
N ALA A 94 25.50 -15.05 26.06
CA ALA A 94 26.38 -14.45 27.08
C ALA A 94 25.89 -14.74 28.51
N LEU A 95 24.58 -14.72 28.77
CA LEU A 95 24.01 -15.11 30.07
C LEU A 95 24.26 -16.60 30.38
N CYS A 96 24.11 -17.49 29.41
CA CYS A 96 24.38 -18.93 29.63
C CYS A 96 25.88 -19.25 29.77
N ALA A 97 26.78 -18.40 29.24
CA ALA A 97 28.23 -18.58 29.39
C ALA A 97 28.74 -18.18 30.79
N ASP A 98 28.06 -17.25 31.47
CA ASP A 98 28.44 -16.78 32.82
C ASP A 98 28.00 -17.74 33.95
N GLU A 99 27.04 -18.65 33.69
CA GLU A 99 26.65 -19.69 34.65
C GLU A 99 27.58 -20.91 34.68
N LEU A 100 28.65 -20.96 33.86
CA LEU A 100 29.42 -22.18 33.65
C LEU A 100 30.95 -22.03 33.78
N GLU A 101 31.49 -21.43 34.84
CA GLU A 101 32.84 -21.70 35.36
C GLU A 101 32.92 -21.45 36.88
N PRO A 102 33.75 -22.15 37.69
CA PRO A 102 33.81 -23.60 37.89
C PRO A 102 33.77 -23.96 39.41
N GLN A 103 32.79 -24.76 39.87
CA GLN A 103 32.90 -25.47 41.16
C GLN A 103 33.37 -26.91 40.90
N PHE A 104 34.67 -27.12 40.70
CA PHE A 104 35.22 -28.48 40.72
C PHE A 104 36.68 -28.48 41.15
N GLU A 105 36.93 -28.31 42.45
CA GLU A 105 38.16 -28.76 43.11
C GLU A 105 37.97 -28.82 44.64
N ALA A 106 37.17 -29.78 45.13
CA ALA A 106 37.28 -30.30 46.50
C ALA A 106 36.43 -31.57 46.70
N ALA A 107 37.03 -32.56 47.39
CA ALA A 107 36.49 -33.83 47.91
C ALA A 107 36.27 -34.94 46.85
N ALA A 108 37.16 -35.92 46.71
CA ALA A 108 37.46 -36.99 47.69
C ALA A 108 36.20 -37.70 48.22
N ASP A 109 35.98 -38.88 47.66
CA ASP A 109 35.58 -40.10 48.36
C ASP A 109 34.38 -40.00 49.33
N SER A 110 33.18 -40.22 48.79
CA SER A 110 32.12 -40.96 49.49
C SER A 110 31.00 -41.28 48.51
N GLY A 111 30.74 -42.56 48.32
CA GLY A 111 29.61 -43.03 47.52
C GLY A 111 28.29 -42.56 48.12
N ILE A 112 27.34 -42.18 47.25
CA ILE A 112 25.91 -42.43 47.35
C ILE A 112 25.29 -42.09 45.99
N SER A 113 24.67 -43.09 45.39
CA SER A 113 23.73 -42.98 44.28
C SER A 113 22.65 -41.94 44.60
N LYS A 114 22.49 -40.92 43.75
CA LYS A 114 21.19 -40.26 43.45
C LYS A 114 21.34 -39.28 42.28
N SER A 115 20.69 -39.66 41.18
CA SER A 115 20.29 -38.81 40.06
C SER A 115 19.76 -37.45 40.53
N THR A 116 20.42 -36.37 40.17
CA THR A 116 19.94 -35.00 40.41
C THR A 116 18.89 -34.64 39.33
N PRO A 117 17.75 -34.03 39.69
CA PRO A 117 16.58 -33.91 38.82
C PRO A 117 16.64 -32.66 37.95
N SER A 118 16.21 -32.79 36.69
CA SER A 118 16.01 -31.65 35.80
C SER A 118 14.84 -30.78 36.33
N PRO A 119 14.92 -29.44 36.25
CA PRO A 119 13.92 -28.52 36.84
C PRO A 119 12.55 -28.52 36.14
N ASP A 120 12.35 -29.35 35.11
CA ASP A 120 11.19 -29.32 34.22
C ASP A 120 10.28 -30.55 34.30
N GLU A 121 10.38 -31.35 35.36
CA GLU A 121 9.54 -32.53 35.55
C GLU A 121 8.29 -32.22 36.40
N ILE A 122 7.11 -32.52 35.85
CA ILE A 122 5.82 -32.45 36.55
C ILE A 122 5.40 -33.87 36.93
N MET A 123 4.97 -34.06 38.18
CA MET A 123 4.39 -35.33 38.64
C MET A 123 2.92 -35.44 38.22
N CYS A 124 2.55 -36.56 37.62
CA CYS A 124 1.13 -36.86 37.38
C CYS A 124 0.43 -37.22 38.70
N SER A 125 -0.66 -36.53 39.04
CA SER A 125 -1.45 -36.85 40.24
C SER A 125 -2.19 -38.19 40.19
N ARG A 126 -2.30 -38.83 39.02
CA ARG A 126 -3.03 -40.10 38.85
C ARG A 126 -2.14 -41.34 38.81
N CYS A 127 -1.05 -41.29 38.06
CA CYS A 127 -0.13 -42.42 37.94
C CYS A 127 1.20 -42.19 38.66
N SER A 128 1.38 -41.06 39.34
CA SER A 128 2.58 -40.68 40.10
C SER A 128 3.90 -40.68 39.31
N THR A 129 3.83 -40.81 37.99
CA THR A 129 5.01 -40.75 37.11
C THR A 129 5.42 -39.30 36.86
N ALA A 130 6.70 -39.02 36.98
CA ALA A 130 7.30 -37.76 36.55
C ALA A 130 7.45 -37.72 35.03
N PHE A 131 7.16 -36.58 34.40
CA PHE A 131 7.35 -36.37 32.96
C PHE A 131 7.65 -34.89 32.67
N ALA A 132 8.29 -34.63 31.53
CA ALA A 132 8.69 -33.28 31.14
C ALA A 132 7.49 -32.35 30.89
N LYS A 133 7.59 -31.11 31.38
CA LYS A 133 6.59 -30.03 31.26
C LYS A 133 6.24 -29.63 29.83
N ALA A 134 7.06 -30.01 28.86
CA ALA A 134 6.77 -29.86 27.43
C ALA A 134 5.51 -30.64 26.99
N HIS A 135 5.12 -31.68 27.73
CA HIS A 135 3.91 -32.45 27.43
C HIS A 135 2.71 -31.93 28.24
N LEU A 136 1.75 -31.32 27.56
CA LEU A 136 0.48 -30.81 28.14
C LEU A 136 -0.43 -31.94 28.70
N VAL A 137 -0.12 -33.20 28.39
CA VAL A 137 -0.86 -34.40 28.77
C VAL A 137 0.13 -35.47 29.20
N CYS A 138 -0.18 -36.21 30.26
CA CYS A 138 0.71 -37.27 30.75
C CYS A 138 0.83 -38.41 29.70
N PRO A 139 2.04 -38.78 29.26
CA PRO A 139 2.24 -39.81 28.24
C PRO A 139 1.86 -41.22 28.72
N HIS A 140 1.83 -41.46 30.03
CA HIS A 140 1.50 -42.77 30.59
C HIS A 140 0.00 -43.01 30.78
N CYS A 141 -0.77 -41.98 31.15
CA CYS A 141 -2.20 -42.13 31.44
C CYS A 141 -3.13 -41.36 30.49
N GLY A 142 -2.59 -40.54 29.58
CA GLY A 142 -3.34 -39.80 28.58
C GLY A 142 -4.24 -38.69 29.13
N LYS A 143 -4.06 -38.29 30.40
CA LYS A 143 -4.88 -37.28 31.07
C LYS A 143 -4.03 -36.06 31.43
N SER A 144 -4.61 -34.87 31.37
CA SER A 144 -3.91 -33.63 31.71
C SER A 144 -3.59 -33.58 33.21
N PRO A 145 -2.38 -33.14 33.60
CA PRO A 145 -2.09 -32.81 34.99
C PRO A 145 -2.90 -31.56 35.35
N LEU A 146 -3.97 -31.71 36.13
CA LEU A 146 -4.73 -30.55 36.63
C LEU A 146 -3.79 -29.68 37.48
N PRO A 147 -3.78 -28.34 37.32
CA PRO A 147 -3.03 -27.47 38.21
C PRO A 147 -3.63 -27.59 39.60
N SER A 148 -2.82 -27.96 40.60
CA SER A 148 -3.24 -27.85 41.99
C SER A 148 -3.37 -26.35 42.30
N GLN A 149 -4.59 -25.83 42.32
CA GLN A 149 -4.83 -24.51 42.89
C GLN A 149 -4.56 -24.60 44.40
N ARG A 150 -3.50 -23.93 44.83
CA ARG A 150 -3.30 -23.47 46.20
C ARG A 150 -2.95 -22.00 46.15
#